data_AF-A0A7R8VU54-F1
#
_entry.id   AF-A0A7R8VU54-F1
#
_cell.length_a   1.000
_cell.length_b   1.000
_cell.length_c   1.000
_cell.angle_alpha   90.00
_cell.angle_beta   90.00
_cell.angle_gamma   90.00
#
_symmetry.space_group_name_H-M   'P 1'
#
loop_
_entity.id
_entity.type
_entity.pdbx_description
1 polymer ?
#
loop_
_entity_poly.entity_id
_entity_poly.type
_entity_poly.pdbx_seq_one_letter_code
_entity_poly.pdbx_strand_id
1 'polypeptide(L)'
;MANAYKSDRVAQTFLSGYDSEDVGVVALGGNSTSVWGISPPDMDRLILEVASVTEETREWVMEAVDSAGNRNPQREVLADMLARVNSSTTKAIIVQDVLPKFVKVTNRNTVPAVKQLMGEDGENEVSAYRNLSIRLYHDSKELWWELKEAGCDNPVPSFLKTLPFFSGCKQLVIYTFNEKAFPAGLSIISGGGIIALYTGIVLLVWKASKGITTGMSFRIMYEDLPYVDRILQVNVTRCQHFIIGLYTTLVLIASNVIRGNFTGICNTIMFDDMPNVDRILQVCDRSSGELPRGFAPSHPFSHTPLTV
;
A
#
# COMPACT_ATOMS: atom_id res chain seq x y z
N MET A 1 0.38 -4.46 -15.15
CA MET A 1 -0.17 -5.17 -13.98
C MET A 1 -1.61 -4.76 -13.69
N ALA A 2 -1.95 -3.47 -13.58
CA ALA A 2 -3.31 -2.99 -13.27
C ALA A 2 -4.45 -3.61 -14.11
N ASN A 3 -4.23 -3.87 -15.40
CA ASN A 3 -5.24 -4.51 -16.26
C ASN A 3 -5.63 -5.93 -15.82
N ALA A 4 -4.74 -6.66 -15.14
CA ALA A 4 -5.03 -8.02 -14.65
C ALA A 4 -6.01 -8.02 -13.46
N TYR A 5 -6.09 -6.90 -12.72
CA TYR A 5 -6.89 -6.76 -11.51
C TYR A 5 -8.10 -5.84 -11.68
N LYS A 6 -8.62 -5.66 -12.91
CA LYS A 6 -9.71 -4.70 -13.17
C LYS A 6 -10.97 -4.93 -12.33
N SER A 7 -11.25 -6.19 -11.98
CA SER A 7 -12.40 -6.59 -11.17
C SER A 7 -12.16 -6.46 -9.66
N ASP A 8 -10.90 -6.44 -9.22
CA ASP A 8 -10.54 -6.46 -7.80
C ASP A 8 -10.22 -5.04 -7.31
N ARG A 9 -11.14 -4.45 -6.56
CA ARG A 9 -10.98 -3.09 -6.02
C ARG A 9 -9.85 -3.00 -5.00
N VAL A 10 -9.60 -4.04 -4.20
CA VAL A 10 -8.56 -4.03 -3.17
C VAL A 10 -7.19 -4.03 -3.83
N ALA A 11 -7.00 -4.86 -4.83
CA ALA A 11 -5.78 -4.88 -5.64
C ALA A 11 -5.57 -3.56 -6.39
N GLN A 12 -6.62 -2.95 -6.97
CA GLN A 12 -6.49 -1.64 -7.63
C GLN A 12 -6.02 -0.54 -6.67
N THR A 13 -6.61 -0.46 -5.47
CA THR A 13 -6.21 0.52 -4.44
C THR A 13 -4.77 0.29 -3.97
N PHE A 14 -4.32 -0.97 -3.89
CA PHE A 14 -2.93 -1.26 -3.58
C PHE A 14 -2.00 -0.77 -4.71
N LEU A 15 -2.34 -1.08 -5.96
CA LEU A 15 -1.54 -0.71 -7.13
C LEU A 15 -1.51 0.80 -7.38
N SER A 16 -2.55 1.55 -7.01
CA SER A 16 -2.56 3.02 -7.16
C SER A 16 -1.56 3.73 -6.24
N GLY A 17 -1.02 3.04 -5.22
CA GLY A 17 0.00 3.59 -4.34
C GLY A 17 1.44 3.52 -4.88
N TYR A 18 1.66 2.94 -6.08
CA TYR A 18 2.98 2.74 -6.65
C TYR A 18 3.03 3.23 -8.10
N ASP A 19 4.13 3.87 -8.46
CA ASP A 19 4.41 4.21 -9.86
C ASP A 19 5.09 3.04 -10.57
N SER A 20 5.17 3.10 -11.91
CA SER A 20 5.82 2.05 -12.69
C SER A 20 7.30 1.86 -12.35
N GLU A 21 7.95 2.90 -11.84
CA GLU A 21 9.38 2.88 -11.43
C GLU A 21 9.58 2.18 -10.08
N ASP A 22 8.53 2.14 -9.24
CA ASP A 22 8.58 1.52 -7.92
C ASP A 22 8.36 -0.01 -7.98
N VAL A 23 7.94 -0.53 -9.15
CA VAL A 23 7.60 -1.93 -9.35
C VAL A 23 8.72 -2.66 -10.10
N GLY A 24 9.33 -3.64 -9.42
CA GLY A 24 10.35 -4.51 -9.98
C GLY A 24 9.84 -5.93 -10.25
N VAL A 25 10.53 -6.62 -11.16
CA VAL A 25 10.30 -8.04 -11.44
C VAL A 25 11.61 -8.79 -11.31
N VAL A 26 11.63 -9.81 -10.46
CA VAL A 26 12.76 -10.71 -10.27
C VAL A 26 12.40 -12.05 -10.88
N ALA A 27 13.10 -12.44 -11.94
CA ALA A 27 12.95 -13.74 -12.57
C ALA A 27 14.15 -14.63 -12.20
N LEU A 28 13.88 -15.70 -11.46
CA LEU A 28 14.87 -16.70 -11.06
C LEU A 28 14.72 -17.93 -11.96
N GLY A 29 15.84 -18.51 -12.38
CA GLY A 29 15.84 -19.80 -13.06
C GLY A 29 15.30 -20.91 -12.15
N GLY A 30 14.56 -21.87 -12.71
CA GLY A 30 14.07 -23.01 -11.95
C GLY A 30 15.17 -23.97 -11.52
N ASN A 31 16.23 -24.13 -12.33
CA ASN A 31 17.37 -24.96 -11.97
C ASN A 31 18.37 -24.19 -11.12
N SER A 32 18.92 -24.86 -10.10
CA SER A 32 20.05 -24.34 -9.34
C SER A 32 21.20 -23.97 -10.27
N THR A 33 21.81 -22.80 -10.04
CA THR A 33 23.01 -22.35 -10.76
C THR A 33 24.28 -23.06 -10.28
N SER A 34 24.20 -23.79 -9.17
CA SER A 34 25.31 -24.53 -8.58
C SER A 34 24.92 -25.98 -8.29
N VAL A 35 25.91 -26.88 -8.43
CA VAL A 35 25.79 -28.28 -8.05
C VAL A 35 25.77 -28.39 -6.52
N TRP A 36 24.97 -29.30 -6.00
CA TRP A 36 24.82 -29.57 -4.58
C TRP A 36 25.99 -30.41 -4.06
N GLY A 37 26.97 -29.74 -3.45
CA GLY A 37 28.18 -30.36 -2.89
C GLY A 37 28.01 -30.88 -1.47
N ILE A 38 27.09 -31.83 -1.25
CA ILE A 38 26.92 -32.49 0.05
C ILE A 38 27.90 -33.67 0.19
N SER A 39 28.45 -33.86 1.39
CA SER A 39 29.33 -35.00 1.67
C SER A 39 28.51 -36.30 1.79
N PRO A 40 29.05 -37.47 1.38
CA PRO A 40 28.34 -38.75 1.55
C PRO A 40 27.84 -39.03 2.98
N PRO A 41 28.63 -38.83 4.06
CA PRO A 41 28.12 -39.08 5.41
C PRO A 41 27.03 -38.08 5.84
N ASP A 42 27.09 -36.83 5.38
CA ASP A 42 26.03 -35.84 5.65
C ASP A 42 24.75 -36.18 4.88
N MET A 43 24.87 -36.76 3.68
CA MET A 43 23.72 -37.26 2.92
C MET A 43 23.03 -38.41 3.68
N ASP A 44 23.79 -39.39 4.17
CA ASP A 44 23.24 -40.52 4.94
C ASP A 44 22.53 -40.02 6.21
N ARG A 45 23.14 -39.04 6.89
CA ARG A 45 22.55 -38.39 8.06
C ARG A 45 21.25 -37.66 7.71
N LEU A 46 21.22 -36.91 6.61
CA LEU A 46 20.04 -36.18 6.16
C LEU A 46 18.89 -37.13 5.82
N ILE A 47 19.18 -38.26 5.15
CA ILE A 47 18.16 -39.28 4.85
C ILE A 47 17.55 -39.82 6.16
N LEU A 48 18.39 -40.09 7.16
CA LEU A 48 17.91 -40.55 8.48
C LEU A 48 17.08 -39.49 9.21
N GLU A 49 17.47 -38.22 9.16
CA GLU A 49 16.73 -37.10 9.77
C GLU A 49 15.40 -36.80 9.06
N VAL A 50 15.34 -36.90 7.74
CA VAL A 50 14.09 -36.72 6.98
C VAL A 50 13.15 -37.90 7.20
N ALA A 51 13.69 -39.11 7.34
CA ALA A 51 12.92 -40.31 7.64
C ALA A 51 12.48 -40.40 9.11
N SER A 52 13.16 -39.74 10.05
CA SER A 52 12.80 -39.78 11.47
C SER A 52 11.53 -38.99 11.77
N VAL A 53 10.82 -39.39 12.83
CA VAL A 53 9.54 -38.79 13.28
C VAL A 53 9.78 -37.73 14.36
N THR A 54 11.03 -37.34 14.59
CA THR A 54 11.36 -36.40 15.67
C THR A 54 11.04 -34.98 15.24
N GLU A 55 10.09 -34.34 15.93
CA GLU A 55 9.73 -32.93 15.82
C GLU A 55 10.88 -32.02 16.31
N GLU A 56 11.99 -31.96 15.59
CA GLU A 56 12.89 -30.81 15.76
C GLU A 56 12.40 -29.67 14.86
N THR A 57 11.51 -28.89 15.47
CA THR A 57 11.07 -27.57 15.02
C THR A 57 12.28 -26.70 14.67
N ARG A 58 12.44 -26.42 13.38
CA ARG A 58 13.18 -25.25 12.92
C ARG A 58 12.26 -24.38 12.08
N GLU A 59 12.57 -23.09 12.15
CA GLU A 59 11.78 -21.87 11.89
C GLU A 59 11.02 -21.78 10.56
N TRP A 60 11.17 -22.78 9.69
CA TRP A 60 10.41 -22.99 8.47
C TRP A 60 10.66 -24.44 8.02
N VAL A 61 9.64 -25.07 7.41
CA VAL A 61 9.67 -26.31 6.61
C VAL A 61 9.14 -27.58 7.29
N MET A 62 7.87 -27.82 6.96
CA MET A 62 7.18 -29.12 6.91
C MET A 62 7.10 -29.88 8.24
N GLU A 63 5.88 -29.97 8.78
CA GLU A 63 5.59 -30.77 9.97
C GLU A 63 6.02 -32.24 9.74
N ALA A 64 6.64 -32.86 10.75
CA ALA A 64 7.08 -34.26 10.70
C ALA A 64 5.88 -35.23 10.64
N VAL A 65 4.76 -34.78 11.21
CA VAL A 65 3.53 -35.52 11.40
C VAL A 65 2.38 -34.64 10.92
N ASP A 66 1.37 -35.22 10.29
CA ASP A 66 0.14 -34.51 9.92
C ASP A 66 -0.73 -34.22 11.17
N SER A 67 -1.80 -33.43 11.00
CA SER A 67 -2.74 -33.11 12.09
C SER A 67 -3.47 -34.33 12.67
N ALA A 68 -3.32 -35.51 12.08
CA ALA A 68 -3.92 -36.78 12.48
C ALA A 68 -2.92 -37.77 13.13
N GLY A 69 -1.65 -37.39 13.31
CA GLY A 69 -0.64 -38.25 13.93
C GLY A 69 0.10 -39.18 12.97
N ASN A 70 -0.15 -39.10 11.65
CA ASN A 70 0.54 -39.91 10.64
C ASN A 70 1.79 -39.20 10.10
N ARG A 71 2.76 -39.97 9.60
CA ARG A 71 3.96 -39.41 8.97
C ARG A 71 3.58 -38.53 7.77
N ASN A 72 4.27 -37.40 7.62
CA ASN A 72 4.03 -36.53 6.49
C ASN A 72 4.44 -37.21 5.16
N PRO A 73 3.51 -37.44 4.21
CA PRO A 73 3.81 -38.16 2.97
C PRO A 73 4.82 -37.41 2.08
N GLN A 74 4.94 -36.08 2.22
CA GLN A 74 5.94 -35.30 1.47
C GLN A 74 7.36 -35.58 1.97
N ARG A 75 7.54 -35.80 3.28
CA ARG A 75 8.85 -36.17 3.86
C ARG A 75 9.27 -37.57 3.45
N GLU A 76 8.33 -38.51 3.35
CA GLU A 76 8.63 -39.85 2.86
C GLU A 76 9.09 -39.84 1.39
N VAL A 77 8.42 -39.06 0.54
CA VAL A 77 8.83 -38.91 -0.86
C VAL A 77 10.17 -38.17 -0.97
N LEU A 78 10.46 -37.22 -0.08
CA LEU A 78 11.77 -36.56 -0.02
C LEU A 78 12.87 -37.54 0.41
N ALA A 79 12.64 -38.36 1.44
CA ALA A 79 13.58 -39.39 1.85
C ALA A 79 13.84 -40.40 0.71
N ASP A 80 12.79 -40.82 -0.01
CA ASP A 80 12.91 -41.69 -1.17
C ASP A 80 13.71 -41.01 -2.30
N MET A 81 13.50 -39.71 -2.53
CA MET A 81 14.26 -38.92 -3.51
C MET A 81 15.75 -38.84 -3.15
N LEU A 82 16.07 -38.65 -1.87
CA LEU A 82 17.44 -38.58 -1.38
C LEU A 82 18.12 -39.96 -1.34
N ALA A 83 17.38 -41.04 -1.08
CA ALA A 83 17.92 -42.39 -1.05
C ALA A 83 18.12 -42.99 -2.46
N ARG A 84 17.31 -42.57 -3.44
CA ARG A 84 17.33 -43.11 -4.82
C ARG A 84 18.13 -42.27 -5.81
N VAL A 85 19.27 -41.73 -5.39
CA VAL A 85 20.18 -40.97 -6.26
C VAL A 85 20.53 -41.76 -7.54
N ASN A 86 20.57 -43.08 -7.49
CA ASN A 86 20.91 -43.92 -8.65
C ASN A 86 19.78 -44.12 -9.69
N SER A 87 18.60 -43.52 -9.51
CA SER A 87 17.48 -43.62 -10.45
C SER A 87 17.30 -42.33 -11.25
N SER A 88 17.23 -42.45 -12.58
CA SER A 88 17.25 -41.30 -13.50
C SER A 88 16.01 -40.40 -13.47
N THR A 89 14.95 -40.77 -12.74
CA THR A 89 13.68 -40.04 -12.76
C THR A 89 13.07 -39.97 -11.36
N THR A 90 13.40 -38.92 -10.61
CA THR A 90 12.83 -38.66 -9.28
C THR A 90 11.47 -37.96 -9.39
N LYS A 91 10.51 -38.41 -8.59
CA LYS A 91 9.16 -37.82 -8.49
C LYS A 91 9.27 -36.45 -7.84
N ALA A 92 8.64 -35.41 -8.39
CA ALA A 92 8.67 -34.09 -7.76
C ALA A 92 7.78 -34.06 -6.50
N ILE A 93 8.25 -33.38 -5.46
CA ILE A 93 7.44 -33.08 -4.26
C ILE A 93 6.82 -31.69 -4.41
N ILE A 94 5.68 -31.47 -3.77
CA ILE A 94 5.05 -30.14 -3.69
C ILE A 94 5.21 -29.68 -2.24
N VAL A 95 5.78 -28.51 -2.02
CA VAL A 95 5.87 -27.84 -0.72
C VAL A 95 4.86 -26.70 -0.73
N GLN A 96 4.02 -26.65 0.31
CA GLN A 96 2.92 -25.67 0.38
C GLN A 96 3.40 -24.34 0.96
N ASP A 97 2.82 -23.23 0.50
CA ASP A 97 2.99 -21.88 1.06
C ASP A 97 4.43 -21.36 1.22
N VAL A 98 5.30 -21.60 0.22
CA VAL A 98 6.71 -21.18 0.28
C VAL A 98 7.02 -19.94 -0.55
N LEU A 99 6.47 -19.84 -1.77
CA LEU A 99 6.89 -18.84 -2.74
C LEU A 99 6.04 -17.57 -2.63
N PRO A 100 6.57 -16.43 -2.13
CA PRO A 100 5.84 -15.18 -2.16
C PRO A 100 5.83 -14.61 -3.58
N LYS A 101 4.64 -14.47 -4.18
CA LYS A 101 4.55 -13.94 -5.56
C LYS A 101 4.71 -12.43 -5.61
N PHE A 102 4.20 -11.76 -4.59
CA PHE A 102 4.22 -10.31 -4.46
C PHE A 102 4.84 -9.96 -3.11
N VAL A 103 5.86 -9.12 -3.12
CA VAL A 103 6.54 -8.67 -1.90
C VAL A 103 6.63 -7.16 -1.87
N LYS A 104 6.50 -6.60 -0.68
CA LYS A 104 6.66 -5.17 -0.46
C LYS A 104 8.01 -4.93 0.19
N VAL A 105 8.89 -4.21 -0.48
CA VAL A 105 10.21 -3.84 0.05
C VAL A 105 10.06 -2.52 0.79
N THR A 106 10.12 -2.58 2.11
CA THR A 106 9.98 -1.40 2.97
C THR A 106 11.35 -0.83 3.34
N ASN A 107 11.37 0.45 3.73
CA ASN A 107 12.57 1.08 4.28
C ASN A 107 12.94 0.59 5.69
N ARG A 108 12.18 -0.37 6.25
CA ARG A 108 12.36 -0.91 7.60
C ARG A 108 13.13 -2.23 7.61
N ASN A 109 13.84 -2.56 6.54
CA ASN A 109 14.52 -3.85 6.33
C ASN A 109 13.58 -5.05 6.46
N THR A 110 12.28 -4.87 6.20
CA THR A 110 11.30 -5.96 6.17
C THR A 110 10.71 -6.09 4.77
N VAL A 111 10.46 -7.34 4.38
CA VAL A 111 9.93 -7.71 3.06
C VAL A 111 8.66 -8.53 3.23
N PRO A 112 7.54 -7.94 3.71
CA PRO A 112 6.29 -8.67 3.85
C PRO A 112 5.71 -9.10 2.50
N ALA A 113 5.12 -10.30 2.47
CA ALA A 113 4.35 -10.79 1.33
C ALA A 113 3.00 -10.06 1.21
N VAL A 114 2.59 -9.74 -0.01
CA VAL A 114 1.37 -8.98 -0.32
C VAL A 114 0.25 -9.96 -0.68
N LYS A 115 -0.64 -10.22 0.27
CA LYS A 115 -1.80 -11.11 0.08
C LYS A 115 -2.88 -10.52 -0.83
N GLN A 116 -3.00 -9.19 -0.87
CA GLN A 116 -4.06 -8.49 -1.61
C GLN A 116 -4.00 -8.70 -3.13
N LEU A 117 -2.85 -9.11 -3.66
CA LEU A 117 -2.64 -9.34 -5.09
C LEU A 117 -2.74 -10.82 -5.47
N MET A 118 -2.89 -11.72 -4.50
CA MET A 118 -2.99 -13.16 -4.76
C MET A 118 -4.37 -13.59 -5.28
N GLY A 119 -5.34 -12.68 -5.29
CA GLY A 119 -6.72 -12.92 -5.75
C GLY A 119 -7.57 -13.64 -4.68
N GLU A 120 -8.89 -13.57 -4.81
CA GLU A 120 -9.82 -14.30 -3.94
C GLU A 120 -10.01 -15.74 -4.46
N ASP A 121 -9.50 -16.73 -3.73
CA ASP A 121 -9.82 -18.15 -3.91
C ASP A 121 -11.01 -18.55 -3.01
N GLY A 122 -12.19 -17.98 -3.25
CA GLY A 122 -13.43 -18.35 -2.54
C GLY A 122 -13.39 -18.20 -1.00
N GLU A 123 -14.10 -19.07 -0.29
CA GLU A 123 -14.33 -19.05 1.18
C GLU A 123 -13.08 -19.30 2.06
N ASN A 124 -11.94 -19.66 1.48
CA ASN A 124 -10.73 -19.98 2.24
C ASN A 124 -9.84 -18.74 2.42
N GLU A 125 -9.11 -18.68 3.55
CA GLU A 125 -8.09 -17.64 3.76
C GLU A 125 -7.05 -17.67 2.62
N VAL A 126 -6.97 -16.56 1.88
CA VAL A 126 -6.02 -16.42 0.76
C VAL A 126 -4.59 -16.34 1.31
N SER A 127 -3.82 -17.39 1.06
CA SER A 127 -2.38 -17.40 1.36
C SER A 127 -1.64 -16.38 0.50
N ALA A 128 -0.70 -15.65 1.12
CA ALA A 128 0.21 -14.74 0.41
C ALA A 128 1.27 -15.50 -0.40
N TYR A 129 1.36 -16.81 -0.21
CA TYR A 129 2.39 -17.67 -0.74
C TYR A 129 1.82 -18.69 -1.73
N ARG A 130 2.69 -19.23 -2.57
CA ARG A 130 2.38 -20.27 -3.54
C ARG A 130 3.17 -21.52 -3.28
N ASN A 131 2.56 -22.61 -3.72
CA ASN A 131 3.15 -23.93 -3.61
C ASN A 131 4.31 -24.07 -4.61
N LEU A 132 5.36 -24.73 -4.19
CA LEU A 132 6.58 -24.95 -4.97
C LEU A 132 6.76 -26.44 -5.21
N SER A 133 7.00 -26.83 -6.45
CA SER A 133 7.43 -28.16 -6.81
C SER A 133 8.95 -28.25 -6.79
N ILE A 134 9.48 -29.23 -6.06
CA ILE A 134 10.92 -29.45 -5.90
C ILE A 134 11.27 -30.83 -6.46
N ARG A 135 12.34 -30.89 -7.24
CA ARG A 135 12.89 -32.13 -7.79
C ARG A 135 14.41 -32.13 -7.70
N LEU A 136 14.98 -33.25 -7.28
CA LEU A 136 16.43 -33.49 -7.29
C LEU A 136 16.82 -34.19 -8.58
N TYR A 137 17.66 -33.56 -9.39
CA TYR A 137 18.30 -34.21 -10.51
C TYR A 137 19.64 -34.79 -10.07
N HIS A 138 19.99 -35.91 -10.69
CA HIS A 138 21.28 -36.55 -10.53
C HIS A 138 21.81 -36.95 -11.90
N ASP A 139 23.04 -36.55 -12.18
CA ASP A 139 23.81 -37.06 -13.30
C ASP A 139 25.15 -37.57 -12.78
N SER A 140 25.30 -38.90 -12.73
CA SER A 140 26.52 -39.66 -12.45
C SER A 140 27.23 -39.38 -11.11
N LYS A 141 27.63 -38.13 -10.83
CA LYS A 141 28.25 -37.62 -9.59
C LYS A 141 27.78 -36.21 -9.20
N GLU A 142 26.99 -35.56 -10.04
CA GLU A 142 26.49 -34.21 -9.81
C GLU A 142 25.02 -34.28 -9.43
N LEU A 143 24.67 -33.57 -8.36
CA LEU A 143 23.30 -33.42 -7.91
C LEU A 143 22.91 -31.96 -8.00
N TRP A 144 21.69 -31.64 -8.44
CA TRP A 144 21.20 -30.27 -8.36
C TRP A 144 19.68 -30.25 -8.17
N TRP A 145 19.21 -29.18 -7.56
CA TRP A 145 17.79 -28.96 -7.31
C TRP A 145 17.14 -28.19 -8.46
N GLU A 146 15.97 -28.64 -8.88
CA GLU A 146 15.03 -27.91 -9.74
C GLU A 146 13.84 -27.49 -8.89
N LEU A 147 13.49 -26.21 -8.98
CA LEU A 147 12.34 -25.59 -8.37
C LEU A 147 11.39 -25.10 -9.47
N LYS A 148 10.12 -25.45 -9.36
CA LYS A 148 9.05 -25.02 -10.28
C LYS A 148 7.86 -24.53 -9.48
N GLU A 149 7.17 -23.51 -9.95
CA GLU A 149 5.91 -23.11 -9.34
C GLU A 149 4.89 -24.26 -9.52
N ALA A 150 4.24 -24.70 -8.43
CA ALA A 150 3.23 -25.75 -8.50
C ALA A 150 1.88 -25.17 -8.97
N GLY A 151 1.06 -26.01 -9.62
CA GLY A 151 -0.24 -25.57 -10.18
C GLY A 151 -0.13 -24.92 -11.56
N CYS A 152 0.88 -25.31 -12.35
CA CYS A 152 1.07 -24.82 -13.71
C CYS A 152 0.50 -25.72 -14.81
N ASP A 153 0.28 -27.00 -14.48
CA ASP A 153 -0.26 -28.00 -15.40
C ASP A 153 -1.81 -28.06 -15.37
N ASN A 154 -2.45 -27.54 -14.32
CA ASN A 154 -3.92 -27.46 -14.13
C ASN A 154 -4.28 -26.04 -13.69
N PRO A 155 -5.40 -25.46 -14.18
CA PRO A 155 -5.42 -24.12 -14.75
C PRO A 155 -4.75 -23.06 -13.87
N VAL A 156 -3.61 -22.56 -14.36
CA VAL A 156 -2.95 -21.36 -13.80
C VAL A 156 -4.00 -20.26 -13.68
N PRO A 157 -4.12 -19.61 -12.51
CA PRO A 157 -5.03 -18.49 -12.33
C PRO A 157 -4.91 -17.48 -13.46
N SER A 158 -6.03 -17.10 -14.05
CA SER A 158 -6.09 -16.25 -15.25
C SER A 158 -5.35 -14.91 -15.05
N PHE A 159 -5.36 -14.39 -13.83
CA PHE A 159 -4.65 -13.16 -13.47
C PHE A 159 -3.13 -13.30 -13.66
N LEU A 160 -2.52 -14.43 -13.28
CA LEU A 160 -1.07 -14.65 -13.40
C LEU A 160 -0.60 -14.66 -14.85
N LYS A 161 -1.40 -15.20 -15.77
CA LYS A 161 -1.10 -15.21 -17.21
C LYS A 161 -1.09 -13.80 -17.81
N THR A 162 -1.84 -12.88 -17.20
CA THR A 162 -1.96 -11.49 -17.65
C THR A 162 -0.84 -10.61 -17.09
N LEU A 163 -0.06 -11.12 -16.13
CA LEU A 163 1.07 -10.39 -15.56
C LEU A 163 2.27 -10.35 -16.52
N PRO A 164 3.05 -9.26 -16.48
CA PRO A 164 4.23 -9.13 -17.32
C PRO A 164 5.30 -10.15 -16.93
N PHE A 165 6.11 -10.62 -17.88
CA PHE A 165 7.17 -11.64 -17.66
C PHE A 165 6.67 -13.01 -17.20
N PHE A 166 5.39 -13.32 -17.40
CA PHE A 166 4.89 -14.68 -17.23
C PHE A 166 5.51 -15.64 -18.26
N SER A 167 6.34 -16.57 -17.79
CA SER A 167 7.12 -17.50 -18.65
C SER A 167 6.54 -18.92 -18.69
N GLY A 168 5.25 -19.10 -18.35
CA GLY A 168 4.64 -20.42 -18.29
C GLY A 168 5.27 -21.32 -17.23
N CYS A 169 5.65 -20.73 -16.08
CA CYS A 169 6.26 -21.41 -14.93
C CYS A 169 7.62 -22.10 -15.18
N LYS A 170 8.32 -21.72 -16.25
CA LYS A 170 9.71 -22.13 -16.46
C LYS A 170 10.68 -21.42 -15.51
N GLN A 171 10.30 -20.23 -15.05
CA GLN A 171 11.07 -19.39 -14.14
C GLN A 171 10.20 -19.05 -12.94
N LEU A 172 10.84 -18.90 -11.79
CA LEU A 172 10.21 -18.39 -10.58
C LEU A 172 10.22 -16.87 -10.64
N VAL A 173 9.04 -16.29 -10.82
CA VAL A 173 8.88 -14.83 -10.94
C VAL A 173 8.34 -14.28 -9.64
N ILE A 174 9.01 -13.27 -9.08
CA ILE A 174 8.60 -12.51 -7.89
C ILE A 174 8.45 -11.05 -8.31
N TYR A 175 7.34 -10.43 -7.91
CA TYR A 175 7.07 -9.01 -8.13
C TYR A 175 7.37 -8.24 -6.85
N THR A 176 8.19 -7.19 -6.96
CA THR A 176 8.62 -6.37 -5.82
C THR A 176 7.98 -4.99 -5.91
N PHE A 177 7.39 -4.51 -4.82
CA PHE A 177 6.87 -3.16 -4.67
C PHE A 177 7.76 -2.39 -3.71
N ASN A 178 8.53 -1.44 -4.23
CA ASN A 178 9.49 -0.69 -3.44
C ASN A 178 8.80 0.53 -2.81
N GLU A 179 8.91 0.69 -1.50
CA GLU A 179 8.46 1.92 -0.84
C GLU A 179 9.41 3.06 -1.13
N LYS A 180 8.85 4.22 -1.49
CA LYS A 180 9.64 5.45 -1.64
C LYS A 180 10.31 5.80 -0.32
N ALA A 181 11.64 5.92 -0.37
CA ALA A 181 12.42 6.41 0.75
C ALA A 181 12.40 7.94 0.77
N PHE A 182 11.82 8.51 1.82
CA PHE A 182 12.04 9.92 2.10
C PHE A 182 13.51 10.13 2.50
N PRO A 183 14.20 11.12 1.93
CA PRO A 183 15.55 11.46 2.37
C PRO A 183 15.56 11.70 3.88
N ALA A 184 16.49 11.06 4.60
CA ALA A 184 16.56 11.14 6.06
C ALA A 184 16.63 12.58 6.60
N GLY A 185 17.15 13.53 5.81
CA GLY A 185 17.19 14.95 6.19
C GLY A 185 15.83 15.67 6.15
N LEU A 186 14.86 15.19 5.36
CA LEU A 186 13.56 15.83 5.20
C LEU A 186 12.51 15.36 6.22
N SER A 187 12.70 14.20 6.85
CA SER A 187 11.79 13.70 7.90
C SER A 187 11.82 14.56 9.17
N ILE A 188 12.97 15.16 9.48
CA ILE A 188 13.15 16.11 10.58
C ILE A 188 12.32 17.39 10.32
N ILE A 189 12.24 17.80 9.05
CA ILE A 189 11.57 19.03 8.62
C ILE A 189 10.05 18.80 8.50
N SER A 190 9.59 17.62 8.08
CA SER A 190 8.15 17.35 7.95
C SER A 190 7.43 17.25 9.29
N GLY A 191 8.09 16.78 10.36
CA GLY A 191 7.49 16.71 11.70
C GLY A 191 7.63 18.00 12.51
N GLY A 192 8.86 18.47 12.72
CA GLY A 192 9.14 19.65 13.56
C GLY A 192 9.27 20.96 12.77
N GLY A 193 9.70 20.88 11.50
CA GLY A 193 9.92 22.06 10.66
C GLY A 193 8.64 22.80 10.31
N ILE A 194 7.53 22.09 10.12
CA ILE A 194 6.21 22.70 9.93
C ILE A 194 5.81 23.54 11.16
N ILE A 195 5.98 22.99 12.37
CA ILE A 195 5.69 23.69 13.64
C ILE A 195 6.64 24.89 13.84
N ALA A 196 7.93 24.74 13.50
CA ALA A 196 8.91 25.82 13.58
C ALA A 196 8.61 26.95 12.57
N LEU A 197 8.13 26.61 11.37
CA LEU A 197 7.67 27.59 10.38
C LEU A 197 6.47 28.39 10.91
N TYR A 198 5.46 27.70 11.46
CA TYR A 198 4.29 28.36 12.04
C TYR A 198 4.67 29.32 13.17
N THR A 199 5.47 28.85 14.13
CA THR A 199 5.92 29.67 15.26
C THR A 199 6.80 30.84 14.80
N GLY A 200 7.65 30.65 13.79
CA GLY A 200 8.46 31.70 13.19
C GLY A 200 7.63 32.83 12.54
N ILE A 201 6.63 32.48 11.72
CA ILE A 201 5.74 33.47 11.09
C ILE A 201 4.95 34.24 12.15
N VAL A 202 4.41 33.55 13.16
CA VAL A 202 3.67 34.19 14.25
C VAL A 202 4.56 35.16 15.03
N LEU A 203 5.80 34.78 15.34
CA LEU A 203 6.77 35.65 16.02
C LEU A 203 7.16 36.87 15.18
N LEU A 204 7.28 36.72 13.85
CA LEU A 204 7.54 37.84 12.95
C LEU A 204 6.39 38.86 12.96
N VAL A 205 5.14 38.39 12.87
CA VAL A 205 3.95 39.24 12.93
C VAL A 205 3.82 39.92 14.30
N TRP A 206 4.09 39.18 15.38
CA TRP A 206 4.14 39.72 16.74
C TRP A 206 5.21 40.83 16.87
N LYS A 207 6.41 40.59 16.36
CA LYS A 207 7.52 41.55 16.42
C LYS A 207 7.22 42.80 15.59
N ALA A 208 6.61 42.66 14.42
CA ALA A 208 6.20 43.76 13.56
C ALA A 208 5.11 44.63 14.23
N SER A 209 4.07 44.00 14.79
CA SER A 209 3.00 44.72 15.50
C SER A 209 3.51 45.43 16.78
N LYS A 210 4.45 44.80 17.51
CA LYS A 210 5.12 45.44 18.65
C LYS A 210 5.95 46.66 18.23
N GLY A 211 6.66 46.59 17.09
CA GLY A 211 7.45 47.71 16.57
C GLY A 211 6.61 48.95 16.23
N ILE A 212 5.43 48.75 15.63
CA ILE A 212 4.49 49.84 15.30
C ILE A 212 3.97 50.51 16.59
N THR A 213 3.71 49.73 17.64
CA THR A 213 3.15 50.24 18.90
C THR A 213 4.16 50.90 19.82
N THR A 214 5.40 50.44 19.84
CA THR A 214 6.49 51.08 20.62
C THR A 214 7.16 52.25 19.90
N GLY A 215 7.08 52.33 18.57
CA GLY A 215 7.55 53.49 17.81
C GLY A 215 6.69 54.74 17.97
N MET A 216 5.39 54.59 18.26
CA MET A 216 4.48 55.73 18.47
C MET A 216 4.67 56.41 19.83
N SER A 217 5.06 55.68 20.88
CA SER A 217 5.21 56.25 22.23
C SER A 217 6.44 57.15 22.38
N PHE A 218 7.54 56.86 21.67
CA PHE A 218 8.75 57.70 21.71
C PHE A 218 8.62 59.01 20.92
N ARG A 219 7.72 59.08 19.93
CA ARG A 219 7.47 60.31 19.16
C ARG A 219 6.68 61.36 19.96
N ILE A 220 5.84 60.90 20.90
CA ILE A 220 5.03 61.77 21.77
C ILE A 220 5.88 62.49 22.84
N MET A 221 6.95 61.84 23.33
CA MET A 221 7.81 62.42 24.37
C MET A 221 8.63 63.63 23.89
N TYR A 222 8.91 63.74 22.59
CA TYR A 222 9.74 64.81 22.03
C TYR A 222 8.94 65.94 21.38
N GLU A 223 7.67 65.72 21.00
CA GLU A 223 6.86 66.75 20.33
C GLU A 223 5.90 67.50 21.27
N ASP A 224 5.61 67.03 22.50
CA ASP A 224 4.61 67.66 23.38
C ASP A 224 5.06 67.88 24.85
N LEU A 225 5.50 69.10 25.15
CA LEU A 225 5.42 69.74 26.48
C LEU A 225 5.35 71.29 26.28
N PRO A 226 4.72 72.10 27.15
CA PRO A 226 3.98 71.79 28.40
C PRO A 226 2.47 72.12 28.35
N TYR A 227 1.71 71.57 29.30
CA TYR A 227 0.23 71.51 29.48
C TYR A 227 -0.49 70.34 28.79
N VAL A 228 -0.35 69.12 29.32
CA VAL A 228 -0.83 67.88 28.66
C VAL A 228 -1.85 67.04 29.47
N ASP A 229 -2.43 67.54 30.57
CA ASP A 229 -3.26 66.68 31.44
C ASP A 229 -4.62 66.26 30.86
N ARG A 230 -5.28 67.10 30.04
CA ARG A 230 -6.58 66.75 29.42
C ARG A 230 -6.48 66.05 28.07
N ILE A 231 -5.32 66.13 27.42
CA ILE A 231 -5.10 65.61 26.06
C ILE A 231 -4.50 64.19 26.11
N LEU A 232 -3.70 63.88 27.14
CA LEU A 232 -3.11 62.55 27.38
C LEU A 232 -4.17 61.45 27.56
N GLN A 233 -5.23 61.70 28.32
CA GLN A 233 -6.25 60.67 28.61
C GLN A 233 -7.08 60.27 27.38
N VAL A 234 -7.42 61.23 26.51
CA VAL A 234 -8.21 60.97 25.31
C VAL A 234 -7.37 60.29 24.23
N ASN A 235 -6.09 60.67 24.08
CA ASN A 235 -5.21 60.08 23.07
C ASN A 235 -4.70 58.68 23.45
N VAL A 236 -4.44 58.42 24.74
CA VAL A 236 -4.06 57.07 25.21
C VAL A 236 -5.21 56.07 25.01
N THR A 237 -6.44 56.45 25.36
CA THR A 237 -7.63 55.57 25.19
C THR A 237 -7.95 55.33 23.71
N ARG A 238 -7.72 56.33 22.84
CA ARG A 238 -7.90 56.23 21.39
C ARG A 238 -6.80 55.40 20.72
N CYS A 239 -5.56 55.49 21.18
CA CYS A 239 -4.47 54.60 20.78
C CYS A 239 -4.73 53.16 21.22
N GLN A 240 -5.22 52.93 22.43
CA GLN A 240 -5.47 51.58 22.93
C GLN A 240 -6.58 50.87 22.12
N HIS A 241 -7.66 51.59 21.77
CA HIS A 241 -8.67 51.06 20.84
C HIS A 241 -8.16 50.89 19.42
N PHE A 242 -7.27 51.75 18.94
CA PHE A 242 -6.64 51.60 17.63
C PHE A 242 -5.71 50.38 17.57
N ILE A 243 -4.96 50.11 18.64
CA ILE A 243 -4.08 48.94 18.75
C ILE A 243 -4.90 47.66 18.82
N ILE A 244 -5.95 47.64 19.65
CA ILE A 244 -6.87 46.49 19.72
C ILE A 244 -7.56 46.28 18.36
N GLY A 245 -8.00 47.35 17.70
CA GLY A 245 -8.60 47.29 16.37
C GLY A 245 -7.63 46.83 15.28
N LEU A 246 -6.37 47.24 15.34
CA LEU A 246 -5.32 46.79 14.43
C LEU A 246 -4.97 45.32 14.69
N TYR A 247 -4.97 44.87 15.95
CA TYR A 247 -4.80 43.46 16.29
C TYR A 247 -5.95 42.59 15.80
N THR A 248 -7.20 43.00 16.04
CA THR A 248 -8.37 42.22 15.62
C THR A 248 -8.47 42.16 14.10
N THR A 249 -8.22 43.26 13.39
CA THR A 249 -8.22 43.27 11.91
C THR A 249 -7.08 42.44 11.34
N LEU A 250 -5.86 42.50 11.89
CA LEU A 250 -4.72 41.72 11.41
C LEU A 250 -4.88 40.22 11.71
N VAL A 251 -5.46 39.85 12.88
CA VAL A 251 -5.83 38.46 13.20
C VAL A 251 -6.95 37.97 12.28
N LEU A 252 -7.94 38.81 11.96
CA LEU A 252 -9.00 38.45 11.02
C LEU A 252 -8.49 38.30 9.60
N ILE A 253 -7.55 39.15 9.15
CA ILE A 253 -6.90 39.04 7.84
C ILE A 253 -6.04 37.78 7.79
N ALA A 254 -5.20 37.53 8.81
CA ALA A 254 -4.40 36.31 8.90
C ALA A 254 -5.31 35.06 8.93
N SER A 255 -6.40 35.09 9.69
CA SER A 255 -7.40 34.02 9.73
C SER A 255 -8.09 33.82 8.36
N ASN A 256 -8.44 34.89 7.65
CA ASN A 256 -9.03 34.78 6.30
C ASN A 256 -8.02 34.32 5.25
N VAL A 257 -6.74 34.71 5.35
CA VAL A 257 -5.67 34.25 4.45
C VAL A 257 -5.35 32.79 4.73
N ILE A 258 -5.29 32.38 6.00
CA ILE A 258 -5.14 30.97 6.38
C ILE A 258 -6.35 30.19 5.89
N ARG A 259 -7.58 30.66 6.15
CA ARG A 259 -8.79 29.98 5.69
C ARG A 259 -8.83 29.89 4.17
N GLY A 260 -8.52 30.97 3.45
CA GLY A 260 -8.50 31.01 1.98
C GLY A 260 -7.43 30.11 1.36
N ASN A 261 -6.19 30.20 1.84
CA ASN A 261 -5.08 29.38 1.34
C ASN A 261 -5.25 27.90 1.74
N PHE A 262 -5.71 27.59 2.95
CA PHE A 262 -5.99 26.21 3.34
C PHE A 262 -7.25 25.65 2.69
N THR A 263 -8.32 26.41 2.47
CA THR A 263 -9.45 25.91 1.66
C THR A 263 -9.04 25.69 0.21
N GLY A 264 -8.15 26.52 -0.35
CA GLY A 264 -7.62 26.35 -1.70
C GLY A 264 -6.68 25.14 -1.83
N ILE A 265 -5.79 24.92 -0.85
CA ILE A 265 -4.83 23.81 -0.82
C ILE A 265 -5.53 22.50 -0.42
N CYS A 266 -6.49 22.51 0.50
CA CYS A 266 -7.29 21.33 0.83
C CYS A 266 -8.21 20.92 -0.31
N ASN A 267 -8.78 21.88 -1.08
CA ASN A 267 -9.55 21.52 -2.26
C ASN A 267 -8.64 20.96 -3.37
N THR A 268 -7.45 21.50 -3.58
CA THR A 268 -6.51 20.94 -4.58
C THR A 268 -5.98 19.56 -4.16
N ILE A 269 -5.58 19.36 -2.90
CA ILE A 269 -5.16 18.03 -2.42
C ILE A 269 -6.34 17.03 -2.41
N MET A 270 -7.55 17.44 -2.02
CA MET A 270 -8.72 16.56 -1.99
C MET A 270 -9.25 16.21 -3.38
N PHE A 271 -9.06 17.07 -4.39
CA PHE A 271 -9.48 16.80 -5.77
C PHE A 271 -8.38 16.17 -6.63
N ASP A 272 -7.10 16.49 -6.40
CA ASP A 272 -5.97 15.91 -7.15
C ASP A 272 -5.63 14.48 -6.68
N ASP A 273 -5.92 14.11 -5.42
CA ASP A 273 -5.75 12.73 -4.91
C ASP A 273 -7.04 11.87 -5.03
N MET A 274 -8.10 12.38 -5.65
CA MET A 274 -9.33 11.59 -5.84
C MET A 274 -9.24 10.75 -7.11
N PRO A 275 -9.37 9.41 -7.04
CA PRO A 275 -9.40 8.59 -8.24
C PRO A 275 -10.70 8.86 -8.99
N ASN A 276 -10.57 9.61 -10.09
CA ASN A 276 -11.54 9.66 -11.19
C ASN A 276 -12.91 10.24 -10.81
N VAL A 277 -12.95 11.58 -10.64
CA VAL A 277 -14.17 12.37 -10.37
C VAL A 277 -15.27 12.13 -11.42
N ASP A 278 -14.90 11.82 -12.67
CA ASP A 278 -15.83 11.52 -13.78
C ASP A 278 -16.72 10.29 -13.49
N ARG A 279 -16.22 9.31 -12.72
CA ARG A 279 -17.03 8.13 -12.32
C ARG A 279 -18.09 8.46 -11.28
N ILE A 280 -17.81 9.40 -10.36
CA ILE A 280 -18.78 9.77 -9.32
C ILE A 280 -19.89 10.62 -9.95
N LEU A 281 -19.56 11.51 -10.88
CA LEU A 281 -20.54 12.25 -11.68
C LEU A 281 -21.45 11.31 -12.48
N GLN A 282 -20.92 10.27 -13.12
CA GLN A 282 -21.75 9.26 -13.80
C GLN A 282 -22.64 8.45 -12.84
N VAL A 283 -22.20 8.18 -11.60
CA VAL A 283 -23.02 7.46 -10.60
C VAL A 283 -24.14 8.35 -10.05
N CYS A 284 -23.87 9.64 -9.82
CA CYS A 284 -24.89 10.60 -9.39
C CYS A 284 -25.90 10.93 -10.50
N ASP A 285 -25.47 11.01 -11.76
CA ASP A 285 -26.39 11.22 -12.90
C ASP A 285 -27.29 9.98 -13.12
N ARG A 286 -26.77 8.78 -12.82
CA ARG A 286 -27.55 7.53 -12.84
C ARG A 286 -28.51 7.38 -11.65
N SER A 287 -28.18 7.93 -10.48
CA SER A 287 -29.08 7.90 -9.30
C SER A 287 -30.15 8.99 -9.32
N SER A 288 -30.00 10.01 -10.18
CA SER A 288 -30.96 11.12 -10.32
C SER A 288 -32.04 10.85 -11.37
N GLY A 289 -31.93 9.74 -12.10
CA GLY A 289 -32.76 9.40 -13.24
C GLY A 289 -33.74 8.24 -13.00
N GLU A 290 -34.37 8.12 -11.83
CA GLU A 290 -35.48 7.19 -11.65
C GLU A 290 -36.43 7.63 -10.52
N LEU A 291 -37.39 8.49 -10.87
CA LEU A 291 -38.64 8.66 -10.14
C LEU A 291 -39.76 8.27 -11.10
N PRO A 292 -40.55 7.21 -10.82
CA PRO A 292 -41.60 6.76 -11.73
C PRO A 292 -42.74 7.79 -11.74
N ARG A 293 -42.87 8.54 -12.83
CA ARG A 293 -44.14 9.21 -13.17
C ARG A 293 -45.12 8.14 -13.62
N GLY A 294 -46.01 7.76 -12.73
CA GLY A 294 -47.08 6.80 -13.02
C GLY A 294 -48.33 7.07 -12.19
N PHE A 295 -48.87 8.28 -12.25
CA PHE A 295 -50.25 8.55 -11.85
C PHE A 295 -50.82 9.71 -12.67
N ALA A 296 -51.71 9.38 -13.61
CA ALA A 296 -52.73 10.30 -14.13
C ALA A 296 -54.02 9.49 -14.35
N PRO A 297 -55.18 9.99 -13.88
CA PRO A 297 -56.45 9.28 -13.98
C PRO A 297 -57.25 9.68 -15.24
N SER A 298 -58.37 8.98 -15.43
CA SER A 298 -59.56 9.30 -16.23
C SER A 298 -59.67 8.76 -17.67
N HIS A 299 -60.60 7.82 -17.83
CA HIS A 299 -61.35 7.60 -19.06
C HIS A 299 -62.36 8.74 -19.28
N PRO A 300 -62.78 8.96 -20.54
CA PRO A 300 -64.20 8.99 -20.81
C PRO A 300 -64.64 8.11 -21.99
N PHE A 301 -65.92 7.77 -21.93
CA PHE A 301 -66.77 7.07 -22.88
C PHE A 301 -66.67 7.53 -24.35
N SER A 302 -66.83 6.61 -25.30
CA SER A 302 -67.98 6.63 -26.23
C SER A 302 -68.09 5.36 -27.07
N HIS A 303 -69.34 4.91 -27.22
CA HIS A 303 -69.85 3.78 -27.99
C HIS A 303 -69.58 3.85 -29.50
N THR A 304 -69.47 2.67 -30.13
CA THR A 304 -70.13 2.36 -31.43
C THR A 304 -70.32 0.85 -31.61
N PRO A 305 -71.29 0.39 -32.44
CA PRO A 305 -71.98 -0.89 -32.24
C PRO A 305 -71.64 -2.01 -33.26
N LEU A 306 -71.97 -3.23 -32.84
CA LEU A 306 -72.53 -4.43 -33.52
C LEU A 306 -72.30 -4.74 -35.02
N THR A 307 -72.30 -6.06 -35.27
CA THR A 307 -72.43 -6.84 -36.53
C THR A 307 -71.14 -6.99 -37.33
N VAL A 308 -70.68 -8.17 -37.76
CA VAL A 308 -71.22 -9.53 -37.95
C VAL A 308 -70.15 -10.54 -37.52
#